data_AF-A0A0L0NF09-F1
#
_entry.id   AF-A0A0L0NF09-F1
#
_cell.length_a   1.000
_cell.length_b   1.000
_cell.length_c   1.000
_cell.angle_alpha   90.00
_cell.angle_beta   90.00
_cell.angle_gamma   90.00
#
_symmetry.space_group_name_H-M   'P 1'
#
loop_
_entity.id
_entity.type
_entity.pdbx_description
1 polymer ?
#
loop_
_entity_poly.entity_id
_entity_poly.type
_entity_poly.pdbx_seq_one_letter_code
_entity_poly.pdbx_strand_id
1 'polypeptide(L)'
;MTTTTATSPTTFPLLNRDPITFQSAARHEDHIINHISWFPATQKLYGYLWAAPQRRAISSLTALHLGLDPERQFARCVVQQPETWIRGSFNVCIPVHVQDDSGRLTRKVLMRCPMAHKLAEHHYPGTVDEKLSSEVSTYIWMQQHCHDVPIANLLGFGFTDGRHFAQVCRRPFYIRWGRAIWQKLRAFLQLPVPSQYIRTPSNYFLRTGYVILDYIEPTTGQMLSATWQSHSDDTQRRQNLFRGLSRLILSVSRIPLPRIASWRFH
;
A
#
# COMPACT_ATOMS: atom_id res chain seq x y z
N MET A 1 -10.57 -51.31 -32.09
CA MET A 1 -9.61 -50.49 -31.31
C MET A 1 -10.21 -49.11 -31.14
N THR A 2 -10.93 -48.89 -30.04
CA THR A 2 -11.52 -47.59 -29.70
C THR A 2 -10.44 -46.72 -29.05
N THR A 3 -9.97 -45.72 -29.79
CA THR A 3 -9.07 -44.67 -29.31
C THR A 3 -9.84 -43.76 -28.35
N THR A 4 -9.62 -43.96 -27.05
CA THR A 4 -10.11 -43.06 -26.01
C THR A 4 -9.36 -41.73 -26.13
N THR A 5 -10.00 -40.71 -26.70
CA THR A 5 -9.51 -39.33 -26.67
C THR A 5 -9.47 -38.87 -25.21
N ALA A 6 -8.28 -38.82 -24.62
CA ALA A 6 -8.06 -38.25 -23.30
C ALA A 6 -8.41 -36.75 -23.35
N THR A 7 -9.59 -36.40 -22.85
CA THR A 7 -9.98 -35.02 -22.59
C THR A 7 -9.04 -34.46 -21.52
N SER A 8 -8.32 -33.39 -21.86
CA SER A 8 -7.48 -32.67 -20.90
C SER A 8 -8.35 -32.25 -19.70
N PRO A 9 -7.87 -32.43 -18.46
CA PRO A 9 -8.68 -32.16 -17.28
C PRO A 9 -9.04 -30.67 -17.23
N THR A 10 -10.31 -30.36 -16.92
CA THR A 10 -10.77 -28.98 -16.73
C THR A 10 -9.97 -28.31 -15.60
N THR A 11 -9.36 -27.17 -15.91
CA THR A 11 -8.56 -26.39 -14.97
C THR A 11 -9.25 -25.07 -14.62
N PHE A 12 -9.07 -24.62 -13.38
CA PHE A 12 -9.61 -23.38 -12.86
C PHE A 12 -8.48 -22.39 -12.56
N PRO A 13 -8.60 -21.12 -12.97
CA PRO A 13 -7.55 -20.14 -12.77
C PRO A 13 -7.44 -19.75 -11.29
N LEU A 14 -6.20 -19.62 -10.81
CA LEU A 14 -5.89 -19.16 -9.46
C LEU A 14 -5.01 -17.90 -9.51
N LEU A 15 -5.12 -17.07 -8.48
CA LEU A 15 -4.23 -15.93 -8.30
C LEU A 15 -2.89 -16.42 -7.72
N ASN A 16 -1.78 -16.19 -8.43
CA ASN A 16 -0.39 -16.50 -8.04
C ASN A 16 0.01 -17.99 -8.11
N ARG A 17 -0.79 -18.85 -8.72
CA ARG A 17 -0.45 -20.27 -8.93
C ARG A 17 -0.95 -20.73 -10.28
N ASP A 18 -0.40 -21.84 -10.74
CA ASP A 18 -0.90 -22.51 -11.93
C ASP A 18 -2.37 -22.92 -11.74
N PRO A 19 -3.14 -23.00 -12.85
CA PRO A 19 -4.53 -23.45 -12.80
C PRO A 19 -4.67 -24.80 -12.09
N ILE A 20 -5.69 -24.92 -11.24
CA ILE A 20 -5.92 -26.12 -10.42
C ILE A 20 -7.00 -27.01 -11.04
N THR A 21 -6.80 -28.32 -11.00
CA THR A 21 -7.83 -29.31 -11.35
C THR A 21 -8.69 -29.66 -10.14
N PHE A 22 -9.91 -30.16 -10.37
CA PHE A 22 -10.78 -30.61 -9.28
C PHE A 22 -10.11 -31.65 -8.36
N GLN A 23 -9.42 -32.65 -8.94
CA GLN A 23 -8.73 -33.69 -8.17
C GLN A 23 -7.60 -33.14 -7.29
N SER A 24 -6.89 -32.11 -7.75
CA SER A 24 -5.87 -31.43 -6.95
C SER A 24 -6.52 -30.58 -5.85
N ALA A 25 -7.59 -29.85 -6.18
CA ALA A 25 -8.35 -29.04 -5.23
C ALA A 25 -8.93 -29.87 -4.07
N ALA A 26 -9.45 -31.07 -4.35
CA ALA A 26 -10.01 -31.97 -3.34
C ALA A 26 -8.98 -32.49 -2.31
N ARG A 27 -7.68 -32.33 -2.58
CA ARG A 27 -6.58 -32.71 -1.68
C ARG A 27 -6.07 -31.55 -0.81
N HIS A 28 -6.58 -30.35 -1.02
CA HIS A 28 -6.22 -29.16 -0.25
C HIS A 28 -7.35 -28.78 0.70
N GLU A 29 -7.00 -28.31 1.90
CA GLU A 29 -7.98 -27.80 2.88
C GLU A 29 -8.37 -26.33 2.63
N ASP A 30 -7.73 -25.68 1.66
CA ASP A 30 -8.00 -24.29 1.28
C ASP A 30 -9.42 -24.13 0.67
N HIS A 31 -10.04 -22.96 0.86
CA HIS A 31 -11.36 -22.66 0.29
C HIS A 31 -11.27 -22.29 -1.21
N ILE A 32 -10.89 -23.26 -2.05
CA ILE A 32 -10.55 -23.09 -3.48
C ILE A 32 -11.65 -22.36 -4.27
N ILE A 33 -12.93 -22.58 -3.95
CA ILE A 33 -14.07 -21.89 -4.61
C ILE A 33 -13.94 -20.36 -4.50
N ASN A 34 -13.52 -19.87 -3.34
CA ASN A 34 -13.38 -18.43 -3.10
C ASN A 34 -12.16 -17.89 -3.86
N HIS A 35 -11.06 -18.66 -3.89
CA HIS A 35 -9.86 -18.30 -4.65
C HIS A 35 -10.12 -18.19 -6.17
N ILE A 36 -10.93 -19.09 -6.72
CA ILE A 36 -11.36 -19.04 -8.13
C ILE A 36 -12.19 -17.77 -8.37
N SER A 37 -13.11 -17.44 -7.45
CA SER A 37 -13.94 -16.23 -7.56
C SER A 37 -13.13 -14.92 -7.54
N TRP A 38 -11.96 -14.92 -6.88
CA TRP A 38 -11.11 -13.73 -6.80
C TRP A 38 -10.43 -13.39 -8.12
N PHE A 39 -10.23 -14.36 -9.01
CA PHE A 39 -9.58 -14.13 -10.30
C PHE A 39 -10.32 -13.09 -11.18
N PRO A 40 -11.61 -13.29 -11.53
CA PRO A 40 -12.36 -12.30 -12.31
C PRO A 40 -12.52 -10.97 -11.56
N ALA A 41 -12.68 -11.00 -10.23
CA ALA A 41 -12.79 -9.78 -9.43
C ALA A 41 -11.49 -8.96 -9.44
N THR A 42 -10.33 -9.62 -9.44
CA THR A 42 -9.02 -8.98 -9.58
C THR A 42 -8.84 -8.40 -10.98
N GLN A 43 -9.20 -9.13 -12.03
CA GLN A 43 -9.14 -8.61 -13.40
C GLN A 43 -10.03 -7.37 -13.58
N LYS A 44 -11.25 -7.38 -13.00
CA LYS A 44 -12.14 -6.22 -12.99
C LYS A 44 -11.51 -5.01 -12.28
N LEU A 45 -10.84 -5.24 -11.15
CA LEU A 45 -10.11 -4.19 -10.43
C LEU A 45 -8.95 -3.63 -11.27
N TYR A 46 -8.19 -4.49 -11.94
CA TYR A 46 -7.09 -4.07 -12.82
C TYR A 46 -7.61 -3.23 -14.00
N GLY A 47 -8.68 -3.69 -14.65
CA GLY A 47 -9.34 -2.94 -15.72
C GLY A 47 -9.87 -1.58 -15.25
N TYR A 48 -10.46 -1.53 -14.05
CA TYR A 48 -10.90 -0.27 -13.44
C TYR A 48 -9.73 0.69 -13.18
N LEU A 49 -8.65 0.22 -12.56
CA LEU A 49 -7.49 1.06 -12.22
C LEU A 49 -6.71 1.53 -13.46
N TRP A 50 -6.68 0.71 -14.52
CA TRP A 50 -5.98 1.03 -15.76
C TRP A 50 -6.80 1.89 -16.73
N ALA A 51 -8.12 1.96 -16.55
CA ALA A 51 -8.99 2.80 -17.36
C ALA A 51 -8.54 4.28 -17.30
N ALA A 52 -8.67 4.98 -18.43
CA ALA A 52 -8.15 6.33 -18.62
C ALA A 52 -8.51 7.33 -17.49
N PRO A 53 -9.75 7.42 -16.99
CA PRO A 53 -10.08 8.37 -15.94
C PRO A 53 -9.43 8.02 -14.59
N GLN A 54 -9.37 6.74 -14.22
CA GLN A 54 -8.75 6.29 -12.96
C GLN A 54 -7.24 6.43 -13.00
N ARG A 55 -6.61 6.09 -14.13
CA ARG A 55 -5.17 6.29 -14.32
C ARG A 55 -4.80 7.76 -14.18
N ARG A 56 -5.62 8.67 -14.72
CA ARG A 56 -5.46 10.12 -14.52
C ARG A 56 -5.64 10.51 -13.06
N ALA A 57 -6.66 9.97 -12.37
CA ALA A 57 -6.84 10.22 -10.95
C ALA A 57 -5.65 9.73 -10.11
N ILE A 58 -5.09 8.55 -10.38
CA ILE A 58 -3.91 8.01 -9.68
C ILE A 58 -2.71 8.95 -9.85
N SER A 59 -2.43 9.39 -11.07
CA SER A 59 -1.38 10.37 -11.38
C SER A 59 -1.56 11.67 -10.59
N SER A 60 -2.75 12.29 -10.71
CA SER A 60 -3.05 13.56 -10.04
C SER A 60 -3.06 13.46 -8.52
N LEU A 61 -3.58 12.37 -7.94
CA LEU A 61 -3.56 12.15 -6.49
C LEU A 61 -2.13 11.94 -5.98
N THR A 62 -1.28 11.25 -6.75
CA THR A 62 0.14 11.10 -6.40
C THR A 62 0.85 12.46 -6.39
N ALA A 63 0.62 13.28 -7.42
CA ALA A 63 1.18 14.61 -7.52
C ALA A 63 0.70 15.54 -6.39
N LEU A 64 -0.59 15.49 -6.06
CA LEU A 64 -1.20 16.21 -4.93
C LEU A 64 -0.49 15.88 -3.62
N HIS A 65 -0.29 14.59 -3.34
CA HIS A 65 0.39 14.12 -2.14
C HIS A 65 1.89 14.43 -2.13
N LEU A 66 2.51 14.60 -3.29
CA LEU A 66 3.89 15.06 -3.44
C LEU A 66 4.04 16.59 -3.31
N GLY A 67 2.94 17.34 -3.32
CA GLY A 67 2.97 18.81 -3.29
C GLY A 67 3.44 19.42 -4.61
N LEU A 68 3.26 18.71 -5.73
CA LEU A 68 3.58 19.22 -7.07
C LEU A 68 2.49 20.18 -7.57
N ASP A 69 2.86 21.13 -8.42
CA ASP A 69 1.97 22.16 -8.96
C ASP A 69 0.77 21.57 -9.74
N PRO A 70 -0.50 21.83 -9.32
CA PRO A 70 -1.76 21.44 -9.95
C PRO A 70 -1.80 21.43 -11.48
N GLU A 71 -1.25 22.46 -12.13
CA GLU A 71 -1.38 22.63 -13.58
C GLU A 71 -0.49 21.66 -14.37
N ARG A 72 0.62 21.19 -13.77
CA ARG A 72 1.60 20.31 -14.42
C ARG A 72 1.56 18.86 -13.89
N GLN A 73 0.66 18.55 -12.96
CA GLN A 73 0.63 17.29 -12.19
C GLN A 73 0.55 16.02 -13.03
N PHE A 74 -0.32 16.00 -14.04
CA PHE A 74 -0.59 14.77 -14.80
C PHE A 74 0.60 14.34 -15.66
N ALA A 75 1.32 15.30 -16.24
CA ALA A 75 2.49 15.00 -17.08
C ALA A 75 3.67 14.47 -16.26
N ARG A 76 3.79 14.90 -14.99
CA ARG A 76 4.92 14.54 -14.13
C ARG A 76 4.75 13.20 -13.43
N CYS A 77 3.53 12.73 -13.18
CA CYS A 77 3.30 11.44 -12.53
C CYS A 77 2.82 10.39 -13.55
N VAL A 78 3.72 9.51 -13.97
CA VAL A 78 3.44 8.46 -14.96
C VAL A 78 3.17 7.13 -14.27
N VAL A 79 1.91 6.69 -14.36
CA VAL A 79 1.46 5.39 -13.85
C VAL A 79 2.03 4.28 -14.72
N GLN A 80 2.70 3.31 -14.12
CA GLN A 80 3.32 2.20 -14.86
C GLN A 80 2.28 1.16 -15.30
N GLN A 81 2.63 0.36 -16.32
CA GLN A 81 1.73 -0.59 -16.96
C GLN A 81 1.33 -1.74 -16.00
N PRO A 82 0.15 -2.37 -16.15
CA PRO A 82 -0.35 -3.41 -15.25
C PRO A 82 0.58 -4.61 -15.03
N GLU A 83 1.42 -4.91 -16.01
CA GLU A 83 2.44 -5.98 -15.97
C GLU A 83 3.51 -5.72 -14.91
N THR A 84 3.75 -4.45 -14.58
CA THR A 84 4.72 -4.03 -13.56
C THR A 84 4.11 -3.92 -12.16
N TRP A 85 2.79 -4.14 -12.02
CA TRP A 85 2.12 -3.97 -10.75
C TRP A 85 2.43 -5.14 -9.81
N ILE A 86 2.70 -4.81 -8.56
CA ILE A 86 3.05 -5.79 -7.54
C ILE A 86 1.77 -6.20 -6.82
N ARG A 87 1.36 -7.46 -6.97
CA ARG A 87 0.17 -7.99 -6.31
C ARG A 87 0.54 -8.75 -5.05
N GLY A 88 0.14 -8.21 -3.90
CA GLY A 88 0.13 -8.94 -2.63
C GLY A 88 -1.15 -9.76 -2.43
N SER A 89 -1.30 -10.36 -1.25
CA SER A 89 -2.50 -11.15 -0.94
C SER A 89 -3.77 -10.31 -0.88
N PHE A 90 -3.69 -9.10 -0.28
CA PHE A 90 -4.84 -8.21 -0.03
C PHE A 90 -4.76 -6.85 -0.71
N ASN A 91 -3.65 -6.52 -1.36
CA ASN A 91 -3.41 -5.22 -1.97
C ASN A 91 -2.73 -5.37 -3.32
N VAL A 92 -3.00 -4.43 -4.22
CA VAL A 92 -2.24 -4.21 -5.44
C VAL A 92 -1.42 -2.93 -5.28
N CYS A 93 -0.14 -2.98 -5.61
CA CYS A 93 0.75 -1.83 -5.58
C CYS A 93 1.05 -1.40 -7.01
N ILE A 94 0.70 -0.16 -7.32
CA ILE A 94 0.82 0.48 -8.61
C ILE A 94 2.06 1.38 -8.56
N PRO A 95 3.12 1.08 -9.32
CA PRO A 95 4.26 1.96 -9.42
C PRO A 95 3.91 3.24 -10.17
N VAL A 96 4.31 4.37 -9.63
CA VAL A 96 4.17 5.69 -10.23
C VAL A 96 5.55 6.34 -10.31
N HIS A 97 5.94 6.69 -11.53
CA HIS A 97 7.19 7.37 -11.83
C HIS A 97 6.96 8.88 -11.82
N VAL A 98 7.72 9.58 -11.00
CA VAL A 98 7.70 11.04 -10.91
C VAL A 98 8.84 11.58 -11.78
N GLN A 99 8.50 12.39 -12.77
CA GLN A 99 9.42 12.99 -13.71
C GLN A 99 9.68 14.48 -13.42
N ASP A 100 10.84 14.96 -13.82
CA ASP A 100 11.17 16.39 -13.87
C ASP A 100 10.58 17.06 -15.10
N ASP A 101 10.78 18.37 -15.24
CA ASP A 101 10.24 19.14 -16.38
C ASP A 101 10.91 18.74 -17.72
N SER A 102 12.04 18.03 -17.68
CA SER A 102 12.70 17.44 -18.85
C SER A 102 12.29 15.99 -19.13
N GLY A 103 11.32 15.44 -18.38
CA GLY A 103 10.83 14.06 -18.53
C GLY A 103 11.73 13.00 -17.90
N ARG A 104 12.78 13.38 -17.17
CA ARG A 104 13.68 12.42 -16.51
C ARG A 104 13.10 11.95 -15.20
N LEU A 105 13.26 10.66 -14.91
CA LEU A 105 12.82 10.06 -13.66
C LEU A 105 13.53 10.69 -12.46
N THR A 106 12.77 11.30 -11.56
CA THR A 106 13.26 11.89 -10.33
C THR A 106 13.01 10.99 -9.12
N ARG A 107 11.84 10.36 -9.05
CA ARG A 107 11.44 9.52 -7.90
C ARG A 107 10.48 8.42 -8.33
N LYS A 108 10.52 7.29 -7.63
CA LYS A 108 9.52 6.22 -7.73
C LYS A 108 8.66 6.20 -6.48
N VAL A 109 7.37 6.01 -6.67
CA VAL A 109 6.36 5.97 -5.62
C VAL A 109 5.47 4.76 -5.84
N LEU A 110 4.97 4.17 -4.76
CA LEU A 110 3.99 3.09 -4.82
C LEU A 110 2.65 3.56 -4.31
N MET A 111 1.63 3.45 -5.16
CA MET A 111 0.25 3.57 -4.74
C MET A 111 -0.32 2.19 -4.44
N ARG A 112 -0.54 1.92 -3.17
CA ARG A 112 -1.12 0.68 -2.68
C ARG A 112 -2.65 0.82 -2.60
N CYS A 113 -3.36 -0.04 -3.30
CA CYS A 113 -4.82 -0.11 -3.28
C CYS A 113 -5.27 -1.46 -2.69
N PRO A 114 -6.18 -1.48 -1.70
CA PRO A 114 -6.75 -2.70 -1.17
C PRO A 114 -7.69 -3.35 -2.17
N MET A 115 -7.69 -4.69 -2.15
CA MET A 115 -8.56 -5.52 -2.95
C MET A 115 -9.86 -5.79 -2.20
N ALA A 116 -10.86 -4.92 -2.38
CA ALA A 116 -12.15 -4.98 -1.68
C ALA A 116 -12.82 -6.36 -1.72
N HIS A 117 -12.73 -7.07 -2.86
CA HIS A 117 -13.29 -8.42 -3.03
C HIS A 117 -12.66 -9.49 -2.12
N LYS A 118 -11.47 -9.23 -1.56
CA LYS A 118 -10.79 -10.11 -0.59
C LYS A 118 -10.98 -9.68 0.86
N LEU A 119 -11.64 -8.55 1.09
CA LEU A 119 -11.93 -8.01 2.41
C LEU A 119 -13.40 -8.17 2.79
N ALA A 120 -14.16 -8.92 2.00
CA ALA A 120 -15.59 -9.11 2.18
C ALA A 120 -16.38 -7.77 2.21
N GLU A 121 -15.86 -6.72 1.57
CA GLU A 121 -16.48 -5.38 1.53
C GLU A 121 -17.92 -5.39 1.02
N HIS A 122 -18.25 -6.35 0.14
CA HIS A 122 -19.62 -6.56 -0.35
C HIS A 122 -20.59 -6.99 0.76
N HIS A 123 -20.12 -7.78 1.73
CA HIS A 123 -20.94 -8.27 2.86
C HIS A 123 -20.87 -7.31 4.05
N TYR A 124 -19.71 -6.71 4.27
CA TYR A 124 -19.42 -5.81 5.38
C TYR A 124 -18.83 -4.50 4.85
N PRO A 125 -19.67 -3.49 4.55
CA PRO A 125 -19.18 -2.22 4.04
C PRO A 125 -18.32 -1.51 5.11
N GLY A 126 -17.20 -0.94 4.69
CA GLY A 126 -16.25 -0.24 5.56
C GLY A 126 -15.02 -1.06 5.97
N THR A 127 -14.96 -2.36 5.67
CA THR A 127 -13.78 -3.20 5.98
C THR A 127 -12.51 -2.72 5.30
N VAL A 128 -12.63 -2.18 4.08
CA VAL A 128 -11.53 -1.58 3.33
C VAL A 128 -10.97 -0.37 4.09
N ASP A 129 -11.84 0.53 4.52
CA ASP A 129 -11.43 1.76 5.22
C ASP A 129 -10.92 1.46 6.63
N GLU A 130 -11.48 0.46 7.32
CA GLU A 130 -10.97 -0.02 8.61
C GLU A 130 -9.55 -0.58 8.47
N LYS A 131 -9.32 -1.45 7.46
CA LYS A 131 -7.99 -1.98 7.16
C LYS A 131 -7.00 -0.86 6.86
N LEU A 132 -7.37 0.08 5.99
CA LEU A 132 -6.53 1.22 5.62
C LEU A 132 -6.24 2.10 6.83
N SER A 133 -7.24 2.39 7.66
CA SER A 133 -7.08 3.20 8.86
C SER A 133 -6.06 2.55 9.80
N SER A 134 -6.16 1.24 10.05
CA SER A 134 -5.19 0.53 10.90
C SER A 134 -3.76 0.56 10.32
N GLU A 135 -3.61 0.36 9.02
CA GLU A 135 -2.31 0.41 8.34
C GLU A 135 -1.67 1.80 8.42
N VAL A 136 -2.42 2.83 8.00
CA VAL A 136 -1.98 4.23 8.00
C VAL A 136 -1.65 4.69 9.41
N SER A 137 -2.48 4.34 10.38
CA SER A 137 -2.26 4.62 11.79
C SER A 137 -0.93 4.04 12.27
N THR A 138 -0.66 2.79 11.93
CA THR A 138 0.60 2.14 12.31
C THR A 138 1.81 2.85 11.70
N TYR A 139 1.74 3.22 10.41
CA TYR A 139 2.78 4.03 9.77
C TYR A 139 3.01 5.36 10.49
N ILE A 140 1.94 6.10 10.80
CA ILE A 140 2.03 7.38 11.50
C ILE A 140 2.66 7.20 12.88
N TRP A 141 2.25 6.17 13.63
CA TRP A 141 2.82 5.89 14.95
C TRP A 141 4.32 5.66 14.88
N MET A 142 4.74 4.74 13.99
CA MET A 142 6.12 4.33 13.85
C MET A 142 7.00 5.48 13.36
N GLN A 143 6.52 6.28 12.40
CA GLN A 143 7.23 7.45 11.91
C GLN A 143 7.44 8.52 13.00
N GLN A 144 6.56 8.59 14.00
CA GLN A 144 6.64 9.57 15.09
C GLN A 144 7.47 9.09 16.29
N HIS A 145 7.51 7.79 16.55
CA HIS A 145 8.07 7.23 17.80
C HIS A 145 9.27 6.31 17.59
N CYS A 146 9.42 5.71 16.40
CA CYS A 146 10.42 4.68 16.10
C CYS A 146 11.27 5.10 14.88
N HIS A 147 12.04 6.18 15.01
CA HIS A 147 12.88 6.72 13.92
C HIS A 147 14.03 5.80 13.49
N ASP A 148 14.42 4.88 14.36
CA ASP A 148 15.48 3.90 14.16
C ASP A 148 15.02 2.67 13.36
N VAL A 149 13.71 2.49 13.15
CA VAL A 149 13.16 1.42 12.33
C VAL A 149 13.03 1.90 10.89
N PRO A 150 13.77 1.31 9.93
CA PRO A 150 13.70 1.71 8.53
C PRO A 150 12.41 1.20 7.89
N ILE A 151 11.39 2.06 7.83
CA ILE A 151 10.13 1.79 7.13
C ILE A 151 9.98 2.72 5.92
N ALA A 152 9.21 2.27 4.91
CA ALA A 152 8.84 3.12 3.80
C ALA A 152 8.06 4.35 4.31
N ASN A 153 8.36 5.53 3.78
CA ASN A 153 7.66 6.73 4.20
C ASN A 153 6.24 6.73 3.66
N LEU A 154 5.28 6.91 4.56
CA LEU A 154 3.93 7.29 4.20
C LEU A 154 3.94 8.73 3.65
N LEU A 155 3.48 8.90 2.42
CA LEU A 155 3.43 10.19 1.73
C LEU A 155 2.04 10.83 1.80
N GLY A 156 1.02 9.98 1.77
CA GLY A 156 -0.38 10.37 1.82
C GLY A 156 -1.28 9.15 1.65
N PHE A 157 -2.57 9.32 1.89
CA PHE A 157 -3.56 8.27 1.79
C PHE A 157 -4.94 8.84 1.47
N GLY A 158 -5.87 7.98 1.08
CA GLY A 158 -7.26 8.33 0.88
C GLY A 158 -8.19 7.17 1.20
N PHE A 159 -9.41 7.50 1.61
CA PHE A 159 -10.47 6.55 1.93
C PHE A 159 -11.46 6.41 0.78
N THR A 160 -12.32 5.39 0.85
CA THR A 160 -13.34 5.13 -0.19
C THR A 160 -14.39 6.24 -0.31
N ASP A 161 -14.54 7.07 0.72
CA ASP A 161 -15.44 8.22 0.78
C ASP A 161 -14.90 9.50 0.09
N GLY A 162 -13.71 9.43 -0.49
CA GLY A 162 -13.10 10.57 -1.18
C GLY A 162 -12.40 11.57 -0.25
N ARG A 163 -12.21 11.25 1.03
CA ARG A 163 -11.33 12.03 1.90
C ARG A 163 -9.89 11.64 1.64
N HIS A 164 -9.06 12.66 1.37
CA HIS A 164 -7.63 12.51 1.12
C HIS A 164 -6.84 13.22 2.20
N PHE A 165 -5.75 12.60 2.65
CA PHE A 165 -4.89 13.12 3.70
C PHE A 165 -3.44 13.18 3.22
N ALA A 166 -2.88 14.39 3.21
CA ALA A 166 -1.51 14.64 2.79
C ALA A 166 -0.65 15.10 3.97
N GLN A 167 0.65 14.86 3.88
CA GLN A 167 1.59 15.27 4.92
C GLN A 167 1.71 16.79 4.99
N VAL A 168 1.64 17.35 6.21
CA VAL A 168 1.73 18.80 6.47
C VAL A 168 3.05 19.39 5.95
N CYS A 169 4.15 18.64 6.00
CA CYS A 169 5.47 19.05 5.49
C CYS A 169 5.51 19.35 3.99
N ARG A 170 4.45 19.03 3.23
CA ARG A 170 4.35 19.33 1.79
C ARG A 170 3.39 20.48 1.50
N ARG A 171 2.86 21.12 2.54
CA ARG A 171 1.94 22.26 2.43
C ARG A 171 2.69 23.58 2.56
N PRO A 172 2.08 24.72 2.17
CA PRO A 172 2.67 26.04 2.39
C PRO A 172 3.06 26.28 3.86
N PHE A 173 4.07 27.11 4.09
CA PHE A 173 4.66 27.33 5.41
C PHE A 173 3.62 27.77 6.46
N TYR A 174 2.65 28.62 6.09
CA TYR A 174 1.63 29.12 7.02
C TYR A 174 0.75 28.00 7.59
N ILE A 175 0.45 26.97 6.79
CA ILE A 175 -0.30 25.79 7.25
C ILE A 175 0.54 24.98 8.24
N ARG A 176 1.85 24.86 7.99
CA ARG A 176 2.77 24.14 8.88
C ARG A 176 2.85 24.81 10.24
N TRP A 177 3.03 26.14 10.25
CA TRP A 177 3.09 26.93 11.48
C TRP A 177 1.78 26.88 12.25
N GLY A 178 0.65 27.12 11.58
CA GLY A 178 -0.67 27.02 12.22
C GLY A 178 -0.92 25.65 12.83
N ARG A 179 -0.55 24.57 12.12
CA ARG A 179 -0.70 23.19 12.63
C ARG A 179 0.22 22.91 13.83
N ALA A 180 1.47 23.37 13.78
CA ALA A 180 2.42 23.20 14.87
C ALA A 180 1.96 23.95 16.14
N ILE A 181 1.47 25.19 15.99
CA ILE A 181 0.89 25.97 17.09
C ILE A 181 -0.32 25.24 17.67
N TRP A 182 -1.22 24.75 16.82
CA TRP A 182 -2.41 24.02 17.25
C TRP A 182 -2.08 22.72 17.99
N GLN A 183 -1.08 21.96 17.52
CA GLN A 183 -0.62 20.75 18.20
C GLN A 183 -0.02 21.07 19.56
N LYS A 184 0.81 22.12 19.67
CA LYS A 184 1.37 22.56 20.96
C LYS A 184 0.29 23.03 21.93
N LEU A 185 -0.69 23.79 21.45
CA LEU A 185 -1.81 24.25 22.27
C LEU A 185 -2.65 23.07 22.79
N ARG A 186 -2.96 22.09 21.93
CA ARG A 186 -3.69 20.89 22.34
C ARG A 186 -2.90 20.01 23.31
N ALA A 187 -1.60 19.85 23.09
CA ALA A 187 -0.72 19.14 24.01
C ALA A 187 -0.69 19.84 25.38
N PHE A 188 -0.64 21.17 25.39
CA PHE A 188 -0.72 21.97 26.62
C PHE A 188 -2.07 21.79 27.34
N LEU A 189 -3.17 21.72 26.59
CA LEU A 189 -4.52 21.46 27.12
C LEU A 189 -4.81 19.96 27.41
N GLN A 190 -3.80 19.07 27.30
CA GLN A 190 -3.93 17.61 27.46
C GLN A 190 -5.00 16.97 26.56
N LEU A 191 -5.31 17.60 25.43
CA LEU A 191 -6.24 17.08 24.43
C LEU A 191 -5.52 16.15 23.44
N PRO A 192 -6.24 15.22 22.78
CA PRO A 192 -5.66 14.38 21.74
C PRO A 192 -4.97 15.20 20.64
N VAL A 193 -3.66 14.99 20.50
CA VAL A 193 -2.83 15.70 19.53
C VAL A 193 -3.12 15.13 18.13
N PRO A 194 -3.58 15.97 17.19
CA PRO A 194 -3.90 15.49 15.87
C PRO A 194 -2.61 15.16 15.09
N SER A 195 -2.67 14.21 14.15
CA SER A 195 -1.49 13.76 13.39
C SER A 195 -0.92 14.84 12.45
N GLN A 196 0.26 14.58 11.89
CA GLN A 196 0.92 15.43 10.89
C GLN A 196 0.29 15.33 9.49
N TYR A 197 -0.87 14.68 9.37
CA TYR A 197 -1.61 14.56 8.11
C TYR A 197 -2.86 15.42 8.18
N ILE A 198 -3.13 16.14 7.11
CA ILE A 198 -4.30 17.03 7.00
C ILE A 198 -5.15 16.64 5.82
N ARG A 199 -6.46 16.81 6.00
CA ARG A 199 -7.42 16.67 4.92
C ARG A 199 -7.07 17.66 3.81
N THR A 200 -6.96 17.16 2.60
CA THR A 200 -6.62 17.94 1.41
C THR A 200 -7.75 17.79 0.40
N PRO A 201 -8.37 18.90 -0.05
CA PRO A 201 -9.41 18.82 -1.06
C PRO A 201 -8.80 18.34 -2.39
N SER A 202 -9.55 17.51 -3.10
CA SER A 202 -9.20 16.98 -4.41
C SER A 202 -10.45 16.86 -5.25
N ASN A 203 -10.36 17.22 -6.53
CA ASN A 203 -11.42 16.97 -7.51
C ASN A 203 -11.30 15.56 -8.12
N TYR A 204 -10.22 14.84 -7.81
CA TYR A 204 -9.98 13.48 -8.29
C TYR A 204 -10.43 12.48 -7.25
N PHE A 205 -11.21 11.50 -7.70
CA PHE A 205 -11.80 10.49 -6.85
C PHE A 205 -11.46 9.08 -7.35
N LEU A 206 -11.13 8.20 -6.42
CA LEU A 206 -11.00 6.76 -6.66
C LEU A 206 -12.02 6.05 -5.79
N ARG A 207 -12.72 5.07 -6.37
CA ARG A 207 -13.71 4.25 -5.65
C ARG A 207 -13.07 3.26 -4.66
N THR A 208 -11.75 3.14 -4.70
CA THR A 208 -10.96 2.36 -3.76
C THR A 208 -10.14 3.31 -2.92
N GLY A 209 -10.02 3.01 -1.63
CA GLY A 209 -9.06 3.71 -0.78
C GLY A 209 -7.63 3.38 -1.22
N TYR A 210 -6.66 4.14 -0.73
CA TYR A 210 -5.27 3.95 -1.14
C TYR A 210 -4.28 4.51 -0.12
N VAL A 211 -3.05 4.01 -0.20
CA VAL A 211 -1.89 4.50 0.53
C VAL A 211 -0.78 4.79 -0.46
N ILE A 212 -0.12 5.94 -0.33
CA ILE A 212 1.03 6.33 -1.14
C ILE A 212 2.28 6.20 -0.29
N LEU A 213 3.19 5.34 -0.73
CA LEU A 213 4.42 5.01 -0.04
C LEU A 213 5.64 5.30 -0.92
N ASP A 214 6.77 5.57 -0.29
CA ASP A 214 8.05 5.56 -1.00
C ASP A 214 8.38 4.19 -1.57
N TYR A 215 8.92 4.18 -2.78
CA TYR A 215 9.47 2.97 -3.38
C TYR A 215 10.87 2.71 -2.80
N ILE A 216 11.07 1.54 -2.21
CA ILE A 216 12.38 1.11 -1.71
C ILE A 216 13.18 0.59 -2.90
N GLU A 217 14.28 1.26 -3.24
CA GLU A 217 15.11 0.85 -4.36
C GLU A 217 15.86 -0.46 -4.07
N PRO A 218 16.08 -1.32 -5.08
CA PRO A 218 16.88 -2.54 -4.92
C PRO A 218 18.33 -2.29 -4.47
N THR A 219 18.83 -1.08 -4.69
CA THR A 219 20.14 -0.59 -4.22
C THR A 219 20.15 -0.36 -2.70
N THR A 220 19.00 0.01 -2.12
CA THR A 220 18.83 0.22 -0.69
C THR A 220 18.64 -1.12 0.05
N GLY A 221 17.87 -2.03 -0.53
CA GLY A 221 17.64 -3.34 0.05
C GLY A 221 16.89 -4.28 -0.89
N GLN A 222 17.09 -5.58 -0.67
CA GLN A 222 16.40 -6.65 -1.40
C GLN A 222 15.65 -7.53 -0.42
N MET A 223 14.63 -8.24 -0.91
CA MET A 223 13.87 -9.19 -0.10
C MET A 223 14.79 -10.29 0.40
N LEU A 224 14.75 -10.57 1.72
CA LEU A 224 15.57 -11.61 2.33
C LEU A 224 15.36 -12.98 1.68
N SER A 225 14.14 -13.29 1.23
CA SER A 225 13.82 -14.54 0.56
C SER A 225 14.63 -14.78 -0.72
N ALA A 226 15.07 -13.73 -1.41
CA ALA A 226 15.84 -13.84 -2.64
C ALA A 226 17.30 -14.26 -2.37
N THR A 227 17.85 -13.92 -1.20
CA THR A 227 19.25 -14.16 -0.85
C THR A 227 19.42 -15.21 0.24
N TRP A 228 18.32 -15.64 0.88
CA TRP A 228 18.33 -16.56 2.01
C TRP A 228 19.01 -17.89 1.68
N GLN A 229 18.60 -18.57 0.61
CA GLN A 229 19.12 -19.90 0.26
C GLN A 229 20.63 -19.90 -0.02
N SER A 230 21.17 -18.81 -0.56
CA SER A 230 22.60 -18.69 -0.90
C SER A 230 23.48 -18.32 0.28
N HIS A 231 22.91 -17.74 1.33
CA HIS A 231 23.68 -17.12 2.42
C HIS A 231 23.22 -17.55 3.82
N SER A 232 22.31 -18.51 3.95
CA SER A 232 21.78 -18.98 5.24
C SER A 232 22.86 -19.60 6.13
N ASP A 233 23.88 -20.19 5.54
CA ASP A 233 24.95 -20.90 6.24
C ASP A 233 26.09 -19.96 6.70
N ASP A 234 26.10 -18.72 6.20
CA ASP A 234 27.04 -17.70 6.64
C ASP A 234 26.69 -17.22 8.05
N THR A 235 27.52 -17.65 9.01
CA THR A 235 27.32 -17.38 10.44
C THR A 235 27.33 -15.88 10.75
N GLN A 236 28.17 -15.09 10.08
CA GLN A 236 28.27 -13.65 10.34
C GLN A 236 27.02 -12.92 9.86
N ARG A 237 26.52 -13.26 8.66
CA ARG A 237 25.26 -12.69 8.13
C ARG A 237 24.07 -13.03 9.00
N ARG A 238 23.98 -14.29 9.42
CA ARG A 238 22.93 -14.76 10.32
C ARG A 238 22.96 -14.04 11.67
N GLN A 239 24.14 -13.86 12.27
CA GLN A 239 24.28 -13.10 13.51
C GLN A 239 23.85 -11.63 13.33
N ASN A 240 24.22 -11.00 12.22
CA ASN A 240 23.80 -9.63 11.91
C ASN A 240 22.28 -9.51 11.72
N LEU A 241 21.66 -10.47 11.02
CA LEU A 241 20.21 -10.53 10.85
C LEU A 241 19.49 -10.63 12.19
N PHE A 242 19.88 -11.57 13.05
CA PHE A 242 19.24 -11.72 14.37
C PHE A 242 19.46 -10.51 15.25
N ARG A 243 20.67 -9.95 15.27
CA ARG A 243 20.96 -8.72 16.02
C ARG A 243 20.12 -7.54 15.51
N GLY A 244 19.98 -7.40 14.20
CA GLY A 244 19.14 -6.40 13.57
C GLY A 244 17.67 -6.57 13.96
N LEU A 245 17.14 -7.78 13.80
CA LEU A 245 15.75 -8.10 14.16
C LEU A 245 15.46 -7.84 15.64
N SER A 246 16.35 -8.27 16.54
CA SER A 246 16.21 -8.01 17.97
C SER A 246 16.18 -6.52 18.27
N ARG A 247 17.04 -5.71 17.63
CA ARG A 247 17.00 -4.25 17.77
C ARG A 247 15.66 -3.68 17.32
N LEU A 248 15.17 -4.07 16.14
CA LEU A 248 13.89 -3.60 15.63
C LEU A 248 12.72 -3.97 16.57
N ILE A 249 12.69 -5.21 17.06
CA ILE A 249 11.64 -5.67 17.99
C ILE A 249 11.69 -4.84 19.29
N LEU A 250 12.88 -4.62 19.84
CA LEU A 250 13.06 -3.80 21.05
C LEU A 250 12.62 -2.35 20.81
N SER A 251 12.97 -1.77 19.67
CA SER A 251 12.60 -0.39 19.32
C SER A 251 11.09 -0.21 19.14
N VAL A 252 10.42 -1.16 18.49
CA VAL A 252 8.96 -1.13 18.30
C VAL A 252 8.22 -1.41 19.61
N SER A 253 8.72 -2.32 20.46
CA SER A 253 8.07 -2.68 21.72
C SER A 253 8.35 -1.70 22.87
N ARG A 254 9.33 -0.81 22.73
CA ARG A 254 9.70 0.18 23.76
C ARG A 254 8.54 1.09 24.17
N ILE A 255 7.66 1.44 23.22
CA ILE A 255 6.56 2.38 23.45
C ILE A 255 5.24 1.63 23.21
N PRO A 256 4.41 1.44 24.26
CA PRO A 256 3.14 0.75 24.10
C PRO A 256 2.23 1.54 23.17
N LEU A 257 1.57 0.84 22.25
CA LEU A 257 0.51 1.40 21.41
C LEU A 257 -0.84 1.13 22.09
N PRO A 258 -1.39 2.08 22.86
CA PRO A 258 -2.49 1.80 23.79
C PRO A 258 -3.80 1.42 23.10
N ARG A 259 -4.01 1.81 21.83
CA ARG A 259 -5.26 1.57 21.12
C ARG A 259 -5.04 1.29 19.63
N ILE A 260 -4.62 0.06 19.33
CA ILE A 260 -4.46 -0.45 17.97
C ILE A 260 -5.81 -0.36 17.23
N ALA A 261 -5.79 0.03 15.95
CA ALA A 261 -6.96 0.15 15.07
C ALA A 261 -8.09 1.12 15.51
N SER A 262 -7.94 1.84 16.62
CA SER A 262 -8.98 2.76 17.13
C SER A 262 -8.95 4.16 16.51
N TRP A 263 -7.91 4.47 15.73
CA TRP A 263 -7.67 5.82 15.26
C TRP A 263 -8.62 6.20 14.13
N ARG A 264 -9.09 7.43 14.20
CA ARG A 264 -10.05 7.99 13.26
C ARG A 264 -9.48 9.22 12.60
N PHE A 265 -9.66 9.27 11.30
CA PHE A 265 -9.38 10.44 10.48
C PHE A 265 -10.72 11.08 10.15
N HIS A 266 -10.85 12.38 10.44
CA HIS A 266 -12.08 13.16 10.24
C HIS A 266 -11.86 14.17 9.12
#